data_AF-A0A8S3R0Y4-F1
#
_entry.id   AF-A0A8S3R0Y4-F1
#
_cell.length_a   1.000
_cell.length_b   1.000
_cell.length_c   1.000
_cell.angle_alpha   90.00
_cell.angle_beta   90.00
_cell.angle_gamma   90.00
#
_symmetry.space_group_name_H-M   'P 1'
#
loop_
_entity.id
_entity.type
_entity.pdbx_description
1 polymer ?
#
loop_
_entity_poly.entity_id
_entity_poly.type
_entity_poly.pdbx_seq_one_letter_code
_entity_poly.pdbx_strand_id
1 'polypeptide(L)'
;MLKNQGVHKIIAPGHAGFNVDKKIALQVEDIDIVVGGHTNTFLHTGKPPSNEDPVDVYPKVVIYNNGDDVLVVQDYDFAKYLGYLQVEFDDNGVVIRYNGNPILLDNTIPKGNLIADGMVHQNLLHADSVDGTKVFISIVNPGSIRSSIEKGTVLIE
;
A
#
# COMPACT_ATOMS: atom_id res chain seq x y z
N MET A 1 11.02 -4.48 20.85
CA MET A 1 10.88 -4.70 19.40
C MET A 1 9.91 -5.84 19.16
N LEU A 2 9.10 -5.75 18.10
CA LEU A 2 8.10 -6.78 17.75
C LEU A 2 8.74 -8.15 17.43
N LYS A 3 9.96 -8.16 16.87
CA LYS A 3 10.74 -9.39 16.64
C LYS A 3 11.03 -10.17 17.92
N ASN A 4 11.24 -9.49 19.06
CA ASN A 4 11.42 -10.16 20.37
C ASN A 4 10.14 -10.83 20.88
N GLN A 5 9.00 -10.57 20.25
CA GLN A 5 7.70 -11.20 20.53
C GLN A 5 7.35 -12.27 19.48
N GLY A 6 8.30 -12.65 18.61
CA GLY A 6 8.09 -13.65 17.56
C GLY A 6 7.39 -13.10 16.30
N VAL A 7 7.31 -11.77 16.15
CA VAL A 7 6.75 -11.14 14.94
C VAL A 7 7.88 -10.81 13.98
N HIS A 8 7.94 -11.54 12.87
CA HIS A 8 9.03 -11.44 11.89
C HIS A 8 8.68 -10.63 10.65
N LYS A 9 7.43 -10.19 10.51
CA LYS A 9 6.94 -9.39 9.36
C LYS A 9 6.28 -8.12 9.90
N ILE A 10 6.82 -6.96 9.55
CA ILE A 10 6.45 -5.68 10.14
C ILE A 10 6.12 -4.67 9.04
N ILE A 11 4.88 -4.19 9.10
CA ILE A 11 4.34 -3.17 8.21
C ILE A 11 4.11 -1.90 9.02
N ALA A 12 4.62 -0.77 8.51
CA ALA A 12 4.46 0.55 9.11
C ALA A 12 3.48 1.39 8.28
N PRO A 13 2.19 1.43 8.66
CA PRO A 13 1.25 2.39 8.10
C PRO A 13 1.54 3.79 8.66
N GLY A 14 1.52 4.79 7.79
CA GLY A 14 1.84 6.17 8.14
C GLY A 14 1.18 7.20 7.23
N HIS A 15 1.28 8.46 7.65
CA HIS A 15 0.74 9.60 6.91
C HIS A 15 1.70 10.80 7.09
N ALA A 16 2.96 10.61 6.68
CA ALA A 16 4.02 11.60 6.87
C ALA A 16 4.59 12.16 5.56
N GLY A 17 4.20 11.59 4.43
CA GLY A 17 4.65 12.00 3.10
C GLY A 17 5.82 11.15 2.59
N PHE A 18 5.88 10.96 1.28
CA PHE A 18 6.74 9.98 0.63
C PHE A 18 8.24 10.12 0.95
N ASN A 19 8.72 11.36 1.14
CA ASN A 19 10.11 11.60 1.53
C ASN A 19 10.41 11.20 2.98
N VAL A 20 9.43 11.32 3.88
CA VAL A 20 9.56 10.84 5.26
C VAL A 20 9.42 9.33 5.30
N ASP A 21 8.50 8.76 4.51
CA ASP A 21 8.31 7.31 4.41
C ASP A 21 9.60 6.60 3.98
N LYS A 22 10.32 7.13 2.98
CA LYS A 22 11.65 6.63 2.59
C LYS A 22 12.71 6.76 3.68
N LYS A 23 12.65 7.81 4.52
CA LYS A 23 13.57 7.95 5.66
C LYS A 23 13.26 6.94 6.74
N ILE A 24 11.99 6.68 7.02
CA ILE A 24 11.54 5.63 7.95
C ILE A 24 12.09 4.28 7.47
N ALA A 25 11.90 3.95 6.20
CA ALA A 25 12.43 2.72 5.60
C ALA A 25 13.96 2.59 5.70
N LEU A 26 14.69 3.70 5.65
CA LEU A 26 16.16 3.71 5.74
C LEU A 26 16.69 3.67 7.19
N GLN A 27 15.91 4.15 8.17
CA GLN A 27 16.42 4.44 9.51
C GLN A 27 15.84 3.56 10.61
N VAL A 28 14.65 3.00 10.39
CA VAL A 28 13.96 2.21 11.41
C VAL A 28 14.23 0.73 11.14
N GLU A 29 14.94 0.12 12.09
CA GLU A 29 15.22 -1.31 12.07
C GLU A 29 13.92 -2.14 12.06
N ASP A 30 13.99 -3.30 11.44
CA ASP A 30 12.95 -4.33 11.41
C ASP A 30 11.70 -4.04 10.58
N ILE A 31 11.58 -2.88 9.91
CA ILE A 31 10.45 -2.61 9.00
C ILE A 31 10.71 -3.27 7.65
N ASP A 32 9.71 -4.02 7.15
CA ASP A 32 9.78 -4.63 5.81
C ASP A 32 8.99 -3.81 4.79
N ILE A 33 7.88 -3.19 5.21
CA ILE A 33 6.99 -2.43 4.32
C ILE A 33 6.55 -1.13 5.01
N VAL A 34 6.61 -0.02 4.29
CA VAL A 34 6.03 1.27 4.68
C VAL A 34 4.85 1.58 3.78
N VAL A 35 3.66 1.72 4.37
CA VAL A 35 2.42 2.11 3.66
C VAL A 35 2.14 3.57 4.00
N GLY A 36 2.44 4.46 3.06
CA GLY A 36 2.43 5.90 3.26
C GLY A 36 1.14 6.60 2.82
N GLY A 37 1.18 7.93 2.88
CA GLY A 37 0.13 8.84 2.42
C GLY A 37 0.59 10.30 2.52
N HIS A 38 -0.34 11.23 2.70
CA HIS A 38 -0.13 12.68 2.92
C HIS A 38 0.29 13.49 1.69
N THR A 39 1.25 13.00 0.91
CA THR A 39 1.81 13.72 -0.24
C THR A 39 1.12 13.40 -1.56
N ASN A 40 0.02 12.64 -1.54
CA ASN A 40 -0.74 12.23 -2.71
C ASN A 40 0.16 11.68 -3.83
N THR A 41 1.19 10.90 -3.45
CA THR A 41 2.23 10.50 -4.37
C THR A 41 1.75 9.32 -5.20
N PHE A 42 1.65 9.51 -6.51
CA PHE A 42 1.38 8.43 -7.44
C PHE A 42 2.66 7.67 -7.76
N LEU A 43 2.69 6.39 -7.44
CA LEU A 43 3.77 5.47 -7.76
C LEU A 43 3.25 4.44 -8.75
N HIS A 44 4.01 4.14 -9.80
CA HIS A 44 3.60 3.13 -10.77
C HIS A 44 4.81 2.61 -11.55
N THR A 45 4.83 1.30 -11.81
CA THR A 45 5.83 0.65 -12.65
C THR A 45 5.26 0.35 -14.03
N GLY A 46 5.93 0.83 -15.08
CA GLY A 46 5.47 0.70 -16.46
C GLY A 46 4.54 1.83 -16.90
N LYS A 47 3.72 1.61 -17.92
CA LYS A 47 2.80 2.62 -18.45
C LYS A 47 1.63 2.84 -17.47
N PRO A 48 1.40 4.07 -16.96
CA PRO A 48 0.26 4.34 -16.09
C PRO A 48 -1.07 4.18 -16.84
N PRO A 49 -2.15 3.74 -16.15
CA PRO A 49 -3.45 3.46 -16.77
C PRO A 49 -4.30 4.72 -16.98
N SER A 50 -3.89 5.87 -16.44
CA SER A 50 -4.61 7.15 -16.52
C SER A 50 -3.66 8.31 -16.83
N ASN A 51 -4.08 9.53 -16.49
CA ASN A 51 -3.40 10.78 -16.82
C ASN A 51 -2.39 11.27 -15.77
N GLU A 52 -2.21 10.56 -14.65
CA GLU A 52 -1.19 10.90 -13.65
C GLU A 52 0.20 10.43 -14.12
N ASP A 53 1.18 11.32 -13.96
CA ASP A 53 2.59 10.98 -14.13
C ASP A 53 3.14 10.33 -12.84
N PRO A 54 3.71 9.11 -12.88
CA PRO A 54 4.31 8.48 -11.71
C PRO A 54 5.51 9.28 -11.21
N VAL A 55 5.54 9.57 -9.92
CA VAL A 55 6.68 10.25 -9.26
C VAL A 55 7.88 9.30 -9.14
N ASP A 56 7.62 8.02 -8.93
CA ASP A 56 8.62 6.94 -8.86
C ASP A 56 7.92 5.60 -9.17
N VAL A 57 8.70 4.51 -9.15
CA VAL A 57 8.20 3.15 -9.37
C VAL A 57 7.38 2.63 -8.17
N TYR A 58 6.49 1.67 -8.42
CA TYR A 58 5.74 0.96 -7.39
C TYR A 58 6.17 -0.52 -7.31
N PRO A 59 6.51 -1.05 -6.11
CA PRO A 59 6.84 -0.28 -4.90
C PRO A 59 8.17 0.47 -5.09
N LYS A 60 8.39 1.51 -4.29
CA LYS A 60 9.73 2.09 -4.16
C LYS A 60 10.56 1.26 -3.19
N VAL A 61 11.66 0.71 -3.68
CA VAL A 61 12.59 -0.06 -2.85
C VAL A 61 13.59 0.88 -2.18
N VAL A 62 13.76 0.73 -0.87
CA VAL A 62 14.81 1.37 -0.07
C VAL A 62 15.64 0.26 0.55
N ILE A 63 16.95 0.26 0.31
CA ILE A 63 17.86 -0.74 0.89
C ILE A 63 18.22 -0.26 2.30
N TYR A 64 17.88 -1.05 3.32
CA TYR A 64 18.26 -0.78 4.70
C TYR A 64 19.76 -1.06 4.92
N ASN A 65 20.32 -0.57 6.03
CA ASN A 65 21.77 -0.62 6.29
C ASN A 65 22.37 -2.04 6.35
N ASN A 66 21.53 -3.06 6.60
CA ASN A 66 21.94 -4.47 6.62
C ASN A 66 21.86 -5.15 5.24
N GLY A 67 21.39 -4.44 4.20
CA GLY A 67 21.21 -4.94 2.84
C GLY A 67 19.80 -5.43 2.51
N ASP A 68 18.87 -5.44 3.48
CA ASP A 68 17.49 -5.88 3.26
C ASP A 68 16.69 -4.84 2.46
N ASP A 69 15.78 -5.31 1.62
CA ASP A 69 14.83 -4.48 0.88
C ASP A 69 13.66 -4.07 1.78
N VAL A 70 13.41 -2.76 1.88
CA VAL A 70 12.20 -2.19 2.50
C VAL A 70 11.33 -1.56 1.43
N LEU A 71 10.07 -2.00 1.36
CA LEU A 71 9.14 -1.60 0.29
C LEU A 71 8.29 -0.41 0.74
N VAL A 72 8.37 0.71 0.02
CA VAL A 72 7.58 1.91 0.29
C VAL A 72 6.50 2.06 -0.78
N VAL A 73 5.24 2.18 -0.34
CA VAL A 73 4.08 2.33 -1.23
C VAL A 73 3.21 3.52 -0.86
N GLN A 74 2.65 4.15 -1.89
CA GLN A 74 1.52 5.07 -1.85
C GLN A 74 0.69 4.84 -3.12
N ASP A 75 -0.61 5.14 -3.05
CA ASP A 75 -1.59 4.87 -4.12
C ASP A 75 -2.35 6.13 -4.53
N TYR A 76 -1.64 7.27 -4.59
CA TYR A 76 -2.17 8.57 -5.01
C TYR A 76 -3.19 9.16 -4.01
N ASP A 77 -4.35 9.61 -4.48
CA ASP A 77 -5.36 10.33 -3.69
C ASP A 77 -6.79 9.98 -4.12
N PHE A 78 -7.75 10.37 -3.29
CA PHE A 78 -9.21 10.30 -3.50
C PHE A 78 -9.75 8.91 -3.81
N ALA A 79 -9.03 7.86 -3.39
CA ALA A 79 -9.33 6.48 -3.76
C ALA A 79 -9.50 6.31 -5.28
N LYS A 80 -8.82 7.13 -6.10
CA LYS A 80 -8.78 6.92 -7.55
C LYS A 80 -8.09 5.59 -7.88
N TYR A 81 -7.14 5.21 -7.05
CA TYR A 81 -6.47 3.92 -7.12
C TYR A 81 -6.63 3.15 -5.81
N LEU A 82 -6.56 1.83 -5.90
CA LEU A 82 -6.38 0.92 -4.78
C LEU A 82 -4.96 0.36 -4.82
N GLY A 83 -4.13 0.66 -3.82
CA GLY A 83 -2.80 0.09 -3.72
C GLY A 83 -2.81 -1.44 -3.66
N TYR A 84 -2.11 -2.10 -4.58
CA TYR A 84 -1.97 -3.56 -4.60
C TYR A 84 -0.49 -3.94 -4.62
N LEU A 85 -0.04 -4.59 -3.54
CA LEU A 85 1.32 -5.09 -3.37
C LEU A 85 1.28 -6.55 -2.90
N GLN A 86 1.88 -7.43 -3.70
CA GLN A 86 2.15 -8.82 -3.33
C GLN A 86 3.61 -8.96 -2.92
N VAL A 87 3.85 -9.55 -1.75
CA VAL A 87 5.19 -9.73 -1.17
C VAL A 87 5.35 -11.18 -0.73
N GLU A 88 6.47 -11.79 -1.12
CA GLU A 88 6.91 -13.10 -0.65
C GLU A 88 8.03 -12.92 0.37
N PHE A 89 7.89 -13.58 1.50
CA PHE A 89 8.85 -13.59 2.59
C PHE A 89 9.42 -14.98 2.77
N ASP A 90 10.68 -15.07 3.18
CA ASP A 90 11.29 -16.33 3.63
C ASP A 90 10.83 -16.73 5.05
N ASP A 91 11.36 -17.85 5.56
CA ASP A 91 11.05 -18.38 6.90
C ASP A 91 11.53 -17.47 8.04
N ASN A 92 12.47 -16.55 7.77
CA ASN A 92 13.00 -15.59 8.74
C ASN A 92 12.26 -14.24 8.71
N GLY A 93 11.30 -14.08 7.79
CA GLY A 93 10.56 -12.84 7.60
C GLY A 93 11.26 -11.81 6.71
N VAL A 94 12.26 -12.22 5.94
CA VAL A 94 12.97 -11.35 4.98
C VAL A 94 12.22 -11.34 3.65
N VAL A 95 12.08 -10.15 3.04
CA VAL A 95 11.49 -9.99 1.70
C VAL A 95 12.40 -10.63 0.65
N ILE A 96 11.87 -11.56 -0.14
CA ILE A 96 12.62 -12.24 -1.22
C ILE A 96 12.07 -11.95 -2.61
N ARG A 97 10.80 -11.54 -2.72
CA ARG A 97 10.17 -11.17 -3.98
C ARG A 97 8.97 -10.26 -3.74
N TYR A 98 8.71 -9.36 -4.68
CA TYR A 98 7.53 -8.51 -4.67
C TYR A 98 7.08 -8.16 -6.09
N ASN A 99 5.79 -7.88 -6.23
CA ASN A 99 5.18 -7.34 -7.44
C ASN A 99 3.93 -6.54 -7.05
N GLY A 100 3.57 -5.53 -7.82
CA GLY A 100 2.38 -4.75 -7.57
C GLY A 100 2.29 -3.52 -8.46
N ASN A 101 1.12 -2.90 -8.44
CA ASN A 101 0.84 -1.58 -8.96
C ASN A 101 -0.50 -1.11 -8.38
N PRO A 102 -0.74 0.20 -8.23
CA PRO A 102 -2.07 0.69 -7.86
C PRO A 102 -3.09 0.35 -8.95
N ILE A 103 -4.22 -0.20 -8.55
CA ILE A 103 -5.33 -0.57 -9.44
C ILE A 103 -6.22 0.65 -9.62
N LEU A 104 -6.40 1.12 -10.86
CA LEU A 104 -7.31 2.23 -11.17
C LEU A 104 -8.75 1.81 -10.90
N LEU A 105 -9.44 2.53 -10.03
CA LEU A 105 -10.87 2.34 -9.75
C LEU A 105 -11.72 3.13 -10.76
N ASP A 106 -11.83 2.60 -11.98
CA ASP A 106 -12.67 3.17 -13.03
C ASP A 106 -14.04 2.47 -13.15
N ASN A 107 -14.80 2.84 -14.17
CA ASN A 107 -16.15 2.31 -14.41
C ASN A 107 -16.17 0.83 -14.85
N THR A 108 -15.03 0.19 -15.07
CA THR A 108 -14.95 -1.24 -15.39
C THR A 108 -15.02 -2.12 -14.16
N ILE A 109 -14.73 -1.57 -12.97
CA ILE A 109 -14.82 -2.30 -11.70
C ILE A 109 -16.26 -2.25 -11.19
N PRO A 110 -16.92 -3.41 -10.98
CA PRO A 110 -18.25 -3.44 -10.39
C PRO A 110 -18.23 -2.79 -9.02
N LYS A 111 -19.14 -1.85 -8.83
CA LYS A 111 -19.45 -1.25 -7.53
C LYS A 111 -19.98 -2.35 -6.60
N GLY A 112 -19.32 -2.53 -5.44
CA GLY A 112 -19.64 -3.50 -4.40
C GLY A 112 -20.84 -3.12 -3.53
N ASN A 113 -20.63 -3.01 -2.21
CA ASN A 113 -21.71 -2.58 -1.31
C ASN A 113 -21.90 -1.05 -1.39
N LEU A 114 -23.15 -0.59 -1.29
CA LEU A 114 -23.54 0.82 -1.44
C LEU A 114 -22.74 1.80 -0.57
N ILE A 115 -22.14 1.34 0.54
CA ILE A 115 -21.34 2.18 1.44
C ILE A 115 -19.94 2.39 0.88
N ALA A 116 -19.22 1.32 0.52
CA ALA A 116 -17.89 1.43 -0.08
C ALA A 116 -17.95 2.18 -1.42
N ASP A 117 -18.96 1.88 -2.24
CA ASP A 117 -19.16 2.55 -3.52
C ASP A 117 -19.61 3.99 -3.35
N GLY A 118 -20.46 4.26 -2.36
CA GLY A 118 -20.86 5.61 -2.00
C GLY A 118 -19.65 6.44 -1.57
N MET A 119 -18.75 5.86 -0.78
CA MET A 119 -17.51 6.51 -0.35
C MET A 119 -16.57 6.80 -1.52
N VAL A 120 -16.29 5.80 -2.37
CA VAL A 120 -15.44 5.99 -3.57
C VAL A 120 -16.09 7.01 -4.52
N HIS A 121 -17.39 6.89 -4.77
CA HIS A 121 -18.11 7.81 -5.65
C HIS A 121 -18.12 9.25 -5.14
N GLN A 122 -18.37 9.47 -3.85
CA GLN A 122 -18.33 10.81 -3.25
C GLN A 122 -16.92 11.41 -3.27
N ASN A 123 -15.88 10.61 -2.99
CA ASN A 123 -14.50 11.07 -3.06
C ASN A 123 -14.09 11.46 -4.49
N LEU A 124 -14.52 10.70 -5.50
CA LEU A 124 -14.28 11.04 -6.90
C LEU A 124 -15.06 12.29 -7.36
N LEU A 125 -16.26 12.53 -6.83
CA LEU A 125 -17.10 13.69 -7.17
C LEU A 125 -16.67 14.99 -6.47
N HIS A 126 -16.13 14.89 -5.26
CA HIS A 126 -15.75 16.01 -4.40
C HIS A 126 -14.26 15.98 -4.07
N ALA A 127 -13.42 15.79 -5.09
CA ALA A 127 -11.97 15.90 -4.97
C ALA A 127 -11.59 17.37 -4.70
N ASP A 128 -11.62 17.80 -3.43
CA ASP A 128 -11.28 19.15 -3.03
C ASP A 128 -9.77 19.38 -3.10
N SER A 129 -9.35 20.51 -3.67
CA SER A 129 -7.94 20.84 -3.91
C SER A 129 -7.18 21.35 -2.68
N VAL A 130 -7.79 21.38 -1.50
CA VAL A 130 -7.22 22.06 -0.33
C VAL A 130 -7.51 21.27 0.95
N ASP A 131 -6.44 20.77 1.56
CA ASP A 131 -6.36 20.30 2.96
C ASP A 131 -6.63 18.81 3.31
N GLY A 132 -6.31 17.90 2.38
CA GLY A 132 -5.47 16.69 2.59
C GLY A 132 -5.58 15.81 3.85
N THR A 133 -6.69 15.85 4.59
CA THR A 133 -6.85 15.18 5.91
C THR A 133 -7.55 13.83 5.84
N LYS A 134 -7.95 13.37 4.65
CA LYS A 134 -8.65 12.09 4.45
C LYS A 134 -7.86 11.15 3.54
N VAL A 135 -6.76 10.60 4.04
CA VAL A 135 -6.17 9.38 3.45
C VAL A 135 -6.87 8.17 4.03
N PHE A 136 -7.48 7.40 3.13
CA PHE A 136 -8.11 6.13 3.45
C PHE A 136 -7.09 5.02 3.23
N ILE A 137 -6.45 4.56 4.30
CA ILE A 137 -5.72 3.29 4.27
C ILE A 137 -6.76 2.18 4.47
N SER A 138 -7.21 1.54 3.39
CA SER A 138 -8.03 0.34 3.52
C SER A 138 -7.15 -0.86 3.85
N ILE A 139 -6.87 -1.06 5.13
CA ILE A 139 -6.51 -2.38 5.65
C ILE A 139 -7.85 -3.09 5.89
N VAL A 140 -8.23 -3.99 5.00
CA VAL A 140 -9.48 -4.76 5.15
C VAL A 140 -9.39 -5.60 6.43
N ASN A 141 -10.34 -5.39 7.35
CA ASN A 141 -10.35 -5.99 8.67
C ASN A 141 -10.57 -7.52 8.60
N PRO A 142 -9.80 -8.34 9.35
CA PRO A 142 -9.96 -9.81 9.38
C PRO A 142 -11.34 -10.30 9.85
N GLY A 143 -12.20 -9.45 10.44
CA GLY A 143 -13.61 -9.79 10.72
C GLY A 143 -14.47 -10.09 9.48
N SER A 144 -13.99 -9.78 8.28
CA SER A 144 -14.60 -10.17 7.00
C SER A 144 -14.11 -11.54 6.48
N ILE A 145 -13.10 -12.15 7.11
CA ILE A 145 -12.54 -13.45 6.75
C ILE A 145 -13.27 -14.53 7.56
N ARG A 146 -14.15 -15.28 6.91
CA ARG A 146 -15.00 -16.31 7.55
C ARG A 146 -14.44 -17.73 7.50
N SER A 147 -13.21 -17.95 7.05
CA SER A 147 -12.59 -19.28 7.06
C SER A 147 -11.07 -19.27 7.14
N SER A 148 -10.52 -20.35 7.70
CA SER A 148 -9.09 -20.67 7.67
C SER A 148 -8.61 -20.98 6.25
N ILE A 149 -7.39 -20.55 5.91
CA ILE A 149 -6.74 -20.81 4.62
C ILE A 149 -5.83 -22.04 4.78
N GLU A 150 -6.07 -23.09 4.01
CA GLU A 150 -5.15 -24.23 3.89
C GLU A 150 -3.97 -23.91 2.95
N LYS A 151 -2.93 -24.76 3.00
CA LYS A 151 -1.66 -24.55 2.28
C LYS A 151 -1.90 -24.49 0.76
N GLY A 152 -1.66 -23.32 0.16
CA GLY A 152 -1.87 -23.07 -1.26
C GLY A 152 -1.75 -21.58 -1.63
N THR A 153 -2.03 -21.24 -2.89
CA THR A 153 -1.99 -19.85 -3.37
C THR A 153 -3.09 -19.03 -2.71
N VAL A 154 -2.67 -17.97 -2.00
CA VAL A 154 -3.58 -16.99 -1.41
C VAL A 154 -3.73 -15.83 -2.39
N LEU A 155 -4.92 -15.69 -2.95
CA LEU A 155 -5.33 -14.51 -3.70
C LEU A 155 -5.88 -13.48 -2.70
N ILE A 156 -5.36 -12.27 -2.77
CA ILE A 156 -5.80 -11.11 -2.00
C ILE A 156 -6.54 -10.22 -3.00
N GLU A 157 -7.86 -10.12 -2.85
CA GLU A 157 -8.71 -9.13 -3.53
C GLU A 157 -8.90 -7.90 -2.64
#